data_AF-A0A5A7RWZ4-F1
#
_entry.id   AF-A0A5A7RWZ4-F1
#
_cell.length_a   1.000
_cell.length_b   1.000
_cell.length_c   1.000
_cell.angle_alpha   90.00
_cell.angle_beta   90.00
_cell.angle_gamma   90.00
#
_symmetry.space_group_name_H-M   'P 1'
#
loop_
_entity.id
_entity.type
_entity.pdbx_description
1 polymer ?
#
loop_
_entity_poly.entity_id
_entity_poly.type
_entity_poly.pdbx_seq_one_letter_code
_entity_poly.pdbx_strand_id
1 'polypeptide(L)'
;MQESEFQKKEICKTGIEELDVMLGGGIPIGSTVLVVGSSGSGKTTLCMQFLINGAKQGERGVFFTITEPLFKLTKNMEGFEFYDKKLIESGMVNLIDLRIISERLGLDTEKYTVEDASALLDILRDIADELNVKRLIIDSITALCYRLQTPEMIRDFIFKLGSSLAAMKCTTLLTSEVPPRKFQYSQYGIEEFISDGIFFLGDIERKGDLIRTFQIVKMRGAAHSRTKSAMSISSKNGIELAPLLRSRE
;
A
#
# COMPACT_ATOMS: atom_id res chain seq x y z
N MET A 1 -12.80 -23.71 -32.63
CA MET A 1 -12.62 -23.38 -31.20
C MET A 1 -11.45 -22.43 -31.13
N GLN A 2 -11.70 -21.13 -30.99
CA GLN A 2 -10.64 -20.15 -30.74
C GLN A 2 -10.40 -20.15 -29.23
N GLU A 3 -9.28 -20.69 -28.80
CA GLU A 3 -8.75 -20.39 -27.47
C GLU A 3 -8.55 -18.88 -27.41
N SER A 4 -9.33 -18.21 -26.57
CA SER A 4 -9.13 -16.79 -26.30
C SER A 4 -7.72 -16.64 -25.73
N GLU A 5 -6.81 -16.04 -26.50
CA GLU A 5 -5.55 -15.52 -25.98
C GLU A 5 -5.88 -14.59 -24.81
N PHE A 6 -5.78 -15.11 -23.57
CA PHE A 6 -5.72 -14.25 -22.41
C PHE A 6 -4.48 -13.39 -22.61
N GLN A 7 -4.66 -12.13 -22.97
CA GLN A 7 -3.58 -11.15 -23.02
C GLN A 7 -2.78 -11.29 -21.72
N LYS A 8 -1.52 -11.69 -21.86
CA LYS A 8 -0.60 -11.87 -20.75
C LYS A 8 -0.40 -10.50 -20.11
N LYS A 9 -1.13 -10.25 -19.02
CA LYS A 9 -1.07 -8.97 -18.33
C LYS A 9 0.34 -8.71 -17.83
N GLU A 10 0.80 -7.48 -18.01
CA GLU A 10 2.06 -7.04 -17.43
C GLU A 10 1.95 -7.05 -15.90
N ILE A 11 2.98 -7.57 -15.25
CA ILE A 11 3.03 -7.79 -13.81
C ILE A 11 4.18 -6.98 -13.19
N CYS A 12 3.89 -6.36 -12.04
CA CYS A 12 4.81 -5.68 -11.17
C CYS A 12 5.24 -6.64 -10.05
N LYS A 13 6.48 -7.13 -10.12
CA LYS A 13 7.04 -7.98 -9.06
C LYS A 13 7.23 -7.18 -7.78
N THR A 14 6.75 -7.72 -6.68
CA THR A 14 6.93 -7.12 -5.35
C THR A 14 8.35 -7.26 -4.83
N GLY A 15 9.08 -8.30 -5.29
CA GLY A 15 10.40 -8.63 -4.78
C GLY A 15 10.37 -9.28 -3.39
N ILE A 16 9.18 -9.70 -2.95
CA ILE A 16 8.98 -10.59 -1.80
C ILE A 16 8.57 -11.93 -2.42
N GLU A 17 9.47 -12.92 -2.37
CA GLU A 17 9.39 -14.14 -3.18
C GLU A 17 8.05 -14.87 -3.01
N GLU A 18 7.66 -15.18 -1.77
CA GLU A 18 6.40 -15.88 -1.51
C GLU A 18 5.17 -15.03 -1.84
N LEU A 19 5.26 -13.70 -1.73
CA LEU A 19 4.16 -12.83 -2.14
C LEU A 19 3.97 -12.87 -3.66
N ASP A 20 5.05 -12.81 -4.42
CA ASP A 20 5.01 -12.95 -5.87
C ASP A 20 4.46 -14.32 -6.29
N VAL A 21 4.82 -15.39 -5.58
CA VAL A 21 4.20 -16.73 -5.78
C VAL A 21 2.71 -16.71 -5.49
N MET A 22 2.29 -16.13 -4.35
CA MET A 22 0.88 -16.01 -3.98
C MET A 22 0.07 -15.19 -4.98
N LEU A 23 0.70 -14.26 -5.70
CA LEU A 23 0.10 -13.42 -6.75
C LEU A 23 0.15 -14.04 -8.15
N GLY A 24 0.76 -15.23 -8.31
CA GLY A 24 0.98 -15.82 -9.64
C GLY A 24 2.00 -15.06 -10.49
N GLY A 25 2.92 -14.34 -9.87
CA GLY A 25 4.05 -13.65 -10.50
C GLY A 25 4.23 -12.20 -10.07
N GLY A 26 3.19 -11.54 -9.55
CA GLY A 26 3.25 -10.14 -9.10
C GLY A 26 1.91 -9.44 -9.20
N ILE A 27 1.87 -8.15 -8.86
CA ILE A 27 0.67 -7.32 -8.92
C ILE A 27 0.43 -6.90 -10.37
N PRO A 28 -0.77 -7.00 -10.96
CA PRO A 28 -1.00 -6.48 -12.31
C PRO A 28 -0.69 -4.98 -12.39
N ILE A 29 0.08 -4.56 -13.38
CA ILE A 29 0.52 -3.16 -13.52
C ILE A 29 -0.70 -2.23 -13.58
N GLY A 30 -0.61 -1.09 -12.87
CA GLY A 30 -1.69 -0.10 -12.79
C GLY A 30 -2.79 -0.43 -11.77
N SER A 31 -2.68 -1.57 -11.08
CA SER A 31 -3.64 -1.93 -10.02
C SER A 31 -3.47 -1.05 -8.80
N THR A 32 -4.60 -0.75 -8.15
CA THR A 32 -4.61 -0.19 -6.79
C THR A 32 -4.83 -1.30 -5.76
N VAL A 33 -3.90 -1.47 -4.83
CA VAL A 33 -3.95 -2.50 -3.79
C VAL A 33 -4.07 -1.84 -2.41
N LEU A 34 -5.12 -2.21 -1.68
CA LEU A 34 -5.30 -1.77 -0.30
C LEU A 34 -4.54 -2.71 0.64
N VAL A 35 -3.64 -2.16 1.45
CA VAL A 35 -2.86 -2.87 2.48
C VAL A 35 -3.47 -2.55 3.84
N VAL A 36 -4.13 -3.55 4.41
CA VAL A 36 -5.04 -3.40 5.54
C VAL A 36 -4.46 -4.10 6.75
N GLY A 37 -4.56 -3.49 7.93
CA GLY A 37 -4.20 -4.17 9.17
C GLY A 37 -4.12 -3.26 10.37
N SER A 38 -3.99 -3.83 11.56
CA SER A 38 -3.85 -3.10 12.82
C SER A 38 -2.55 -2.28 12.90
N SER A 39 -2.45 -1.38 13.87
CA SER A 39 -1.19 -0.69 14.16
C SER A 39 -0.08 -1.70 14.47
N GLY A 40 1.11 -1.49 13.91
CA GLY A 40 2.25 -2.41 14.10
C GLY A 40 2.18 -3.72 13.30
N SER A 41 1.21 -3.89 12.41
CA SER A 41 1.07 -5.11 11.61
C SER A 41 2.13 -5.27 10.51
N GLY A 42 2.84 -4.19 10.13
CA GLY A 42 3.90 -4.23 9.11
C GLY A 42 3.57 -3.54 7.77
N LYS A 43 2.44 -2.81 7.68
CA LYS A 43 2.00 -2.13 6.44
C LYS A 43 3.08 -1.22 5.83
N THR A 44 3.61 -0.29 6.62
CA THR A 44 4.64 0.66 6.19
C THR A 44 5.92 -0.07 5.74
N THR A 45 6.32 -1.14 6.44
CA THR A 45 7.46 -1.97 6.03
C THR A 45 7.22 -2.66 4.70
N LEU A 46 6.02 -3.23 4.48
CA LEU A 46 5.63 -3.83 3.20
C LEU A 46 5.72 -2.82 2.06
N CYS A 47 5.17 -1.62 2.28
CA CYS A 47 5.18 -0.56 1.29
C CYS A 47 6.60 -0.07 0.96
N MET A 48 7.44 0.13 1.97
CA MET A 48 8.84 0.53 1.74
C MET A 48 9.63 -0.55 1.01
N GLN A 49 9.50 -1.81 1.43
CA GLN A 49 10.18 -2.93 0.77
C GLN A 49 9.73 -3.08 -0.69
N PHE A 50 8.44 -2.91 -0.97
CA PHE A 50 7.89 -2.89 -2.33
C PHE A 50 8.51 -1.78 -3.20
N LEU A 51 8.65 -0.56 -2.68
CA LEU A 51 9.29 0.54 -3.42
C LEU A 51 10.77 0.28 -3.68
N ILE A 52 11.51 -0.11 -2.65
CA ILE A 52 12.95 -0.32 -2.74
C ILE A 52 13.28 -1.47 -3.69
N ASN A 53 12.53 -2.57 -3.63
CA ASN A 53 12.68 -3.69 -4.56
C ASN A 53 12.36 -3.31 -6.01
N GLY A 54 11.45 -2.35 -6.22
CA GLY A 54 11.17 -1.77 -7.53
C GLY A 54 12.28 -0.89 -8.05
N ALA A 55 12.80 -0.01 -7.20
CA ALA A 55 13.90 0.87 -7.53
C ALA A 55 15.17 0.09 -7.90
N LYS A 56 15.43 -1.05 -7.23
CA LYS A 56 16.49 -2.01 -7.61
C LYS A 56 16.30 -2.61 -9.01
N GLN A 57 15.08 -2.61 -9.53
CA GLN A 57 14.71 -3.05 -10.89
C GLN A 57 14.56 -1.87 -11.88
N GLY A 58 14.93 -0.65 -11.48
CA GLY A 58 14.83 0.54 -12.32
C GLY A 58 13.45 1.19 -12.34
N GLU A 59 12.51 0.75 -11.51
CA GLU A 59 11.18 1.35 -11.39
C GLU A 59 11.18 2.45 -10.32
N ARG A 60 11.03 3.71 -10.74
CA ARG A 60 10.98 4.83 -9.81
C ARG A 60 9.73 4.76 -8.92
N GLY A 61 9.95 4.96 -7.62
CA GLY A 61 8.92 4.91 -6.60
C GLY A 61 8.71 6.25 -5.87
N VAL A 62 7.50 6.46 -5.37
CA VAL A 62 7.19 7.55 -4.43
C VAL A 62 6.41 7.02 -3.23
N PHE A 63 6.79 7.49 -2.05
CA PHE A 63 6.12 7.24 -0.78
C PHE A 63 5.56 8.54 -0.23
N PHE A 64 4.23 8.67 -0.26
CA PHE A 64 3.54 9.78 0.38
C PHE A 64 3.14 9.37 1.80
N THR A 65 3.73 10.01 2.81
CA THR A 65 3.36 9.82 4.23
C THR A 65 2.55 11.00 4.75
N ILE A 66 1.51 10.73 5.53
CA ILE A 66 0.76 11.73 6.30
C ILE A 66 0.74 11.40 7.79
N THR A 67 1.20 10.22 8.20
CA THR A 67 1.13 9.76 9.59
C THR A 67 2.43 10.00 10.35
N GLU A 68 3.58 9.81 9.70
CA GLU A 68 4.90 9.84 10.33
C GLU A 68 5.86 10.82 9.62
N PRO A 69 6.65 11.63 10.37
CA PRO A 69 7.71 12.45 9.76
C PRO A 69 8.79 11.62 9.10
N LEU A 70 9.34 12.15 8.00
CA LEU A 70 10.37 11.47 7.21
C LEU A 70 11.55 10.99 8.05
N PHE A 71 12.04 11.79 9.00
CA PHE A 71 13.19 11.39 9.83
C PHE A 71 12.92 10.15 10.69
N LYS A 72 11.68 9.94 11.14
CA LYS A 72 11.31 8.72 11.88
C LYS A 72 11.09 7.56 10.92
N LEU A 73 10.40 7.80 9.81
CA LEU A 73 10.18 6.80 8.76
C LEU A 73 11.52 6.22 8.28
N THR A 74 12.50 7.07 7.94
CA THR A 74 13.83 6.62 7.50
C THR A 74 14.57 5.88 8.60
N LYS A 75 14.58 6.42 9.83
CA LYS A 75 15.23 5.76 10.97
C LYS A 75 14.66 4.37 11.26
N ASN A 76 13.35 4.18 11.11
CA ASN A 76 12.70 2.88 11.28
C ASN A 76 13.05 1.89 10.16
N MET A 77 13.42 2.39 8.97
CA MET A 77 13.73 1.57 7.80
C MET A 77 15.23 1.27 7.63
N GLU A 78 16.11 2.13 8.15
CA GLU A 78 17.58 2.00 8.05
C GLU A 78 18.13 0.69 8.61
N GLY A 79 17.41 0.05 9.55
CA GLY A 79 17.81 -1.23 10.14
C GLY A 79 17.56 -2.46 9.26
N PHE A 80 16.90 -2.32 8.12
CA PHE A 80 16.61 -3.44 7.22
C PHE A 80 17.64 -3.56 6.09
N GLU A 81 18.12 -4.77 5.79
CA GLU A 81 19.08 -4.99 4.68
C GLU A 81 18.48 -4.68 3.31
N PHE A 82 17.16 -4.76 3.15
CA PHE A 82 16.54 -4.36 1.89
C PHE A 82 16.69 -2.85 1.66
N TYR A 83 16.73 -2.04 2.71
CA TYR A 83 16.76 -0.58 2.62
C TYR A 83 18.08 -0.10 2.04
N ASP A 84 18.00 0.74 1.01
CA ASP A 84 19.17 1.30 0.36
C ASP A 84 19.04 2.82 0.29
N LYS A 85 19.83 3.49 1.14
CA LYS A 85 19.87 4.95 1.22
C LYS A 85 20.26 5.59 -0.12
N LYS A 86 21.05 4.92 -0.96
CA LYS A 86 21.47 5.45 -2.26
C LYS A 86 20.29 5.59 -3.23
N LEU A 87 19.28 4.73 -3.12
CA LEU A 87 18.06 4.83 -3.92
C LEU A 87 17.21 6.04 -3.52
N ILE A 88 17.27 6.44 -2.25
CA ILE A 88 16.65 7.67 -1.76
C ILE A 88 17.43 8.89 -2.25
N GLU A 89 18.75 8.89 -2.04
CA GLU A 89 19.64 10.01 -2.41
C GLU A 89 19.70 10.26 -3.93
N SER A 90 19.52 9.21 -4.75
CA SER A 90 19.46 9.32 -6.22
C SER A 90 18.09 9.71 -6.77
N GLY A 91 17.05 9.79 -5.94
CA GLY A 91 15.68 10.07 -6.38
C GLY A 91 14.98 8.89 -7.09
N MET A 92 15.53 7.67 -6.97
CA MET A 92 14.83 6.45 -7.42
C MET A 92 13.67 6.07 -6.49
N VAL A 93 13.78 6.38 -5.21
CA VAL A 93 12.68 6.34 -4.24
C VAL A 93 12.54 7.72 -3.60
N ASN A 94 11.39 8.35 -3.81
CA ASN A 94 11.10 9.69 -3.30
C ASN A 94 10.21 9.58 -2.07
N LEU A 95 10.62 10.15 -0.94
CA LEU A 95 9.82 10.18 0.28
C LEU A 95 9.26 11.59 0.47
N ILE A 96 7.93 11.70 0.57
CA ILE A 96 7.24 12.98 0.59
C ILE A 96 6.29 13.03 1.78
N ASP A 97 6.44 14.09 2.58
CA ASP A 97 5.60 14.35 3.74
C ASP A 97 4.43 15.24 3.36
N LEU A 98 3.24 14.65 3.30
CA LEU A 98 2.01 15.36 2.94
C LEU A 98 1.61 16.39 3.98
N ARG A 99 2.09 16.30 5.21
CA ARG A 99 1.81 17.31 6.25
C ARG A 99 2.51 18.61 5.92
N ILE A 100 3.76 18.54 5.47
CA ILE A 100 4.53 19.72 5.03
C ILE A 100 3.87 20.35 3.78
N ILE A 101 3.43 19.52 2.84
CA ILE A 101 2.70 20.00 1.65
C ILE A 101 1.40 20.68 2.06
N SER A 102 0.61 20.04 2.93
CA SER A 102 -0.67 20.58 3.40
C SER A 102 -0.49 21.91 4.13
N GLU A 103 0.51 22.00 5.01
CA GLU A 103 0.84 23.24 5.74
C GLU A 103 1.22 24.38 4.77
N ARG A 104 2.13 24.11 3.82
CA ARG A 104 2.60 25.12 2.86
C ARG A 104 1.50 25.65 1.94
N LEU A 105 0.52 24.82 1.63
CA LEU A 105 -0.61 25.17 0.79
C LEU A 105 -1.76 25.79 1.58
N GLY A 106 -1.66 25.87 2.90
CA GLY A 106 -2.74 26.35 3.75
C GLY A 106 -3.95 25.41 3.77
N LEU A 107 -3.75 24.11 3.51
CA LEU A 107 -4.81 23.10 3.55
C LEU A 107 -5.10 22.62 4.97
N ASP A 108 -4.27 22.97 5.96
CA ASP A 108 -4.50 22.74 7.39
C ASP A 108 -5.45 23.78 7.98
N THR A 109 -6.68 23.80 7.46
CA THR A 109 -7.77 24.65 7.94
C THR A 109 -8.63 23.89 8.96
N GLU A 110 -9.35 24.63 9.82
CA GLU A 110 -10.33 24.03 10.75
C GLU A 110 -11.46 23.28 10.01
N LYS A 111 -11.70 23.62 8.74
CA LYS A 111 -12.71 23.01 7.87
C LYS A 111 -12.04 22.41 6.64
N TYR A 112 -11.49 21.21 6.80
CA TYR A 112 -10.97 20.46 5.67
C TYR A 112 -12.10 19.94 4.80
N THR A 113 -12.16 20.40 3.56
CA THR A 113 -13.23 20.10 2.60
C THR A 113 -12.84 18.96 1.65
N VAL A 114 -13.81 18.48 0.87
CA VAL A 114 -13.53 17.52 -0.22
C VAL A 114 -12.69 18.20 -1.31
N GLU A 115 -12.84 19.51 -1.50
CA GLU A 115 -12.07 20.32 -2.44
C GLU A 115 -10.60 20.40 -2.01
N ASP A 116 -10.31 20.63 -0.73
CA ASP A 116 -8.94 20.61 -0.19
C ASP A 116 -8.28 19.25 -0.38
N ALA A 117 -9.05 18.18 -0.12
CA ALA A 117 -8.59 16.82 -0.35
C ALA A 117 -8.35 16.55 -1.86
N SER A 118 -9.20 17.08 -2.73
CA SER A 118 -9.06 16.97 -4.18
C SER A 118 -7.82 17.71 -4.68
N ALA A 119 -7.57 18.92 -4.18
CA ALA A 119 -6.37 19.70 -4.51
C ALA A 119 -5.09 18.96 -4.10
N LEU A 120 -5.09 18.32 -2.92
CA LEU A 120 -3.98 17.47 -2.52
C LEU A 120 -3.78 16.30 -3.49
N LEU A 121 -4.85 15.65 -3.95
CA LEU A 121 -4.75 14.55 -4.95
C LEU A 121 -4.20 15.01 -6.30
N ASP A 122 -4.59 16.18 -6.78
CA ASP A 122 -4.03 16.75 -8.02
C ASP A 122 -2.51 16.96 -7.87
N ILE A 123 -2.06 17.42 -6.71
CA ILE A 123 -0.63 17.57 -6.43
C ILE A 123 0.10 16.22 -6.36
N LEU A 124 -0.51 15.20 -5.76
CA LEU A 124 0.09 13.85 -5.78
C LEU A 124 0.23 13.34 -7.22
N ARG A 125 -0.76 13.61 -8.07
CA ARG A 125 -0.73 13.26 -9.50
C ARG A 125 0.41 13.98 -10.20
N ASP A 126 0.47 15.30 -10.05
CA ASP A 126 1.46 16.14 -10.74
C ASP A 126 2.89 15.73 -10.35
N ILE A 127 3.12 15.46 -9.06
CA ILE A 127 4.40 14.92 -8.57
C ILE A 127 4.71 13.55 -9.19
N ALA A 128 3.73 12.64 -9.20
CA ALA A 128 3.92 11.30 -9.75
C ALA A 128 4.23 11.34 -11.26
N ASP A 129 3.57 12.23 -12.00
CA ASP A 129 3.77 12.44 -13.44
C ASP A 129 5.11 13.11 -13.75
N GLU A 130 5.48 14.18 -13.03
CA GLU A 130 6.78 14.86 -13.19
C GLU A 130 7.95 13.92 -12.91
N LEU A 131 7.81 13.09 -11.88
CA LEU A 131 8.79 12.07 -11.54
C LEU A 131 8.67 10.83 -12.46
N ASN A 132 7.67 10.67 -13.32
CA ASN A 132 7.44 9.44 -14.10
C ASN A 132 7.47 8.17 -13.23
N VAL A 133 6.75 8.22 -12.12
CA VAL A 133 6.66 7.13 -11.13
C VAL A 133 6.03 5.89 -11.76
N LYS A 134 6.47 4.72 -11.29
CA LYS A 134 5.86 3.41 -11.61
C LYS A 134 5.21 2.75 -10.39
N ARG A 135 5.72 3.06 -9.18
CA ARG A 135 5.21 2.53 -7.91
C ARG A 135 4.85 3.66 -6.95
N LEU A 136 3.61 3.70 -6.50
CA LEU A 136 3.10 4.77 -5.65
C LEU A 136 2.59 4.20 -4.32
N ILE A 137 2.97 4.83 -3.20
CA ILE A 137 2.44 4.53 -1.88
C ILE A 137 1.74 5.75 -1.30
N ILE A 138 0.57 5.54 -0.68
CA ILE A 138 -0.07 6.52 0.21
C ILE A 138 -0.22 5.88 1.60
N ASP A 139 0.52 6.39 2.58
CA ASP A 139 0.52 5.94 3.98
C ASP A 139 0.08 7.09 4.93
N SER A 140 -1.20 7.20 5.32
CA SER A 140 -2.30 6.27 5.06
C SER A 140 -3.53 6.98 4.51
N ILE A 141 -4.37 6.23 3.77
CA ILE A 141 -5.66 6.75 3.32
C ILE A 141 -6.57 7.07 4.52
N THR A 142 -6.42 6.35 5.62
CA THR A 142 -7.22 6.55 6.83
C THR A 142 -7.01 7.94 7.40
N ALA A 143 -5.75 8.38 7.46
CA ALA A 143 -5.38 9.71 7.95
C ALA A 143 -5.85 10.83 7.03
N LEU A 144 -5.86 10.62 5.71
CA LEU A 144 -6.49 11.55 4.76
C LEU A 144 -8.00 11.66 5.03
N CYS A 145 -8.67 10.54 5.25
CA CYS A 145 -10.10 10.50 5.51
C CYS A 145 -10.49 11.07 6.88
N TYR A 146 -9.65 10.94 7.92
CA TYR A 146 -9.95 11.48 9.26
C TYR A 146 -10.15 13.00 9.28
N ARG A 147 -9.61 13.71 8.30
CA ARG A 147 -9.80 15.15 8.16
C ARG A 147 -11.19 15.50 7.63
N LEU A 148 -11.88 14.56 6.98
CA LEU A 148 -13.22 14.73 6.42
C LEU A 148 -14.26 14.40 7.51
N GLN A 149 -15.18 15.34 7.75
CA GLN A 149 -16.05 15.30 8.93
C GLN A 149 -17.29 14.42 8.78
N THR A 150 -17.72 14.09 7.55
CA THR A 150 -18.92 13.29 7.30
C THR A 150 -18.63 12.04 6.46
N PRO A 151 -19.41 10.95 6.64
CA PRO A 151 -19.31 9.76 5.80
C PRO A 151 -19.50 10.03 4.30
N GLU A 152 -20.35 11.00 3.94
CA GLU A 152 -20.58 11.41 2.55
C GLU A 152 -19.32 12.03 1.95
N MET A 153 -18.65 12.93 2.68
CA MET A 153 -17.39 13.53 2.24
C MET A 153 -16.30 12.48 2.05
N ILE A 154 -16.20 11.52 2.98
CA ILE A 154 -15.23 10.40 2.89
C ILE A 154 -15.52 9.55 1.64
N ARG A 155 -16.80 9.25 1.39
CA ARG A 155 -17.22 8.48 0.21
C ARG A 155 -16.85 9.18 -1.09
N ASP A 156 -17.19 10.46 -1.21
CA ASP A 156 -16.91 11.26 -2.40
C ASP A 156 -15.40 11.39 -2.64
N PHE A 157 -14.63 11.61 -1.58
CA PHE A 157 -13.18 11.63 -1.64
C PHE A 157 -12.60 10.29 -2.11
N ILE A 158 -13.05 9.17 -1.55
CA ILE A 158 -12.57 7.83 -1.94
C ILE A 158 -12.83 7.57 -3.43
N PHE A 159 -14.03 7.90 -3.95
CA PHE A 159 -14.31 7.73 -5.38
C PHE A 159 -13.44 8.62 -6.28
N LYS A 160 -13.22 9.88 -5.88
CA LYS A 160 -12.30 10.78 -6.58
C LYS A 160 -10.87 10.24 -6.57
N LEU A 161 -10.40 9.75 -5.41
CA LEU A 161 -9.10 9.10 -5.28
C LEU A 161 -8.99 7.90 -6.22
N GLY A 162 -9.96 6.99 -6.20
CA GLY A 162 -9.97 5.82 -7.09
C GLY A 162 -9.89 6.20 -8.57
N SER A 163 -10.65 7.24 -8.97
CA SER A 163 -10.62 7.74 -10.35
C SER A 163 -9.27 8.38 -10.72
N SER A 164 -8.68 9.14 -9.78
CA SER A 164 -7.36 9.75 -9.97
C SER A 164 -6.25 8.69 -10.07
N LEU A 165 -6.26 7.70 -9.17
CA LEU A 165 -5.31 6.58 -9.20
C LEU A 165 -5.44 5.72 -10.45
N ALA A 166 -6.65 5.48 -10.95
CA ALA A 166 -6.84 4.74 -12.20
C ALA A 166 -6.30 5.50 -13.42
N ALA A 167 -6.30 6.84 -13.38
CA ALA A 167 -5.66 7.67 -14.40
C ALA A 167 -4.13 7.69 -14.26
N MET A 168 -3.61 7.58 -13.04
CA MET A 168 -2.18 7.38 -12.78
C MET A 168 -1.80 5.97 -13.24
N LYS A 169 -0.94 5.85 -14.26
CA LYS A 169 -0.46 4.54 -14.76
C LYS A 169 0.58 3.89 -13.84
N CYS A 170 0.36 3.98 -12.52
CA CYS A 170 1.22 3.50 -11.46
C CYS A 170 0.61 2.27 -10.77
N THR A 171 1.45 1.34 -10.35
CA THR A 171 1.01 0.30 -9.40
C THR A 171 1.02 0.89 -8.01
N THR A 172 -0.16 0.95 -7.38
CA THR A 172 -0.35 1.73 -6.15
C THR A 172 -0.63 0.82 -4.96
N LEU A 173 0.04 1.06 -3.82
CA LEU A 173 -0.39 0.53 -2.53
C LEU A 173 -0.95 1.65 -1.63
N LEU A 174 -2.14 1.45 -1.11
CA LEU A 174 -2.78 2.34 -0.13
C LEU A 174 -2.80 1.65 1.22
N THR A 175 -2.28 2.26 2.28
CA THR A 175 -2.41 1.65 3.61
C THR A 175 -3.70 2.09 4.29
N SER A 176 -4.35 1.17 5.01
CA SER A 176 -5.52 1.46 5.85
C SER A 176 -5.42 0.72 7.19
N GLU A 177 -5.71 1.44 8.26
CA GLU A 177 -5.70 0.95 9.63
C GLU A 177 -7.08 0.48 10.03
N VAL A 178 -7.20 -0.81 10.33
CA VAL A 178 -8.43 -1.38 10.89
C VAL A 178 -8.20 -1.77 12.36
N PRO A 179 -9.20 -1.58 13.25
CA PRO A 179 -9.11 -2.00 14.63
C PRO A 179 -8.75 -3.48 14.74
N PRO A 180 -7.89 -3.86 15.70
CA PRO A 180 -7.56 -5.26 15.93
C PRO A 180 -8.83 -6.06 16.23
N ARG A 181 -8.87 -7.32 15.76
CA ARG A 181 -9.94 -8.31 16.02
C ARG A 181 -11.30 -8.02 15.38
N LYS A 182 -11.45 -6.99 14.55
CA LYS A 182 -12.59 -6.89 13.62
C LYS A 182 -12.21 -7.53 12.29
N PHE A 183 -13.02 -8.47 11.80
CA PHE A 183 -12.92 -8.96 10.42
C PHE A 183 -13.51 -7.90 9.48
N GLN A 184 -12.76 -6.82 9.30
CA GLN A 184 -13.08 -5.75 8.36
C GLN A 184 -11.87 -5.56 7.45
N TYR A 185 -12.12 -5.43 6.14
CA TYR A 185 -11.06 -5.21 5.14
C TYR A 185 -10.86 -3.74 4.82
N SER A 186 -11.62 -2.84 5.46
CA SER A 186 -11.33 -1.42 5.46
C SER A 186 -11.97 -0.72 6.66
N GLN A 187 -11.53 0.50 6.95
CA GLN A 187 -11.97 1.24 8.12
C GLN A 187 -13.37 1.84 7.91
N TYR A 188 -13.64 2.35 6.71
CA TYR A 188 -14.90 3.01 6.38
C TYR A 188 -15.86 2.12 5.57
N GLY A 189 -15.44 0.90 5.20
CA GLY A 189 -16.20 -0.01 4.35
C GLY A 189 -16.32 0.43 2.89
N ILE A 190 -15.59 1.47 2.47
CA ILE A 190 -15.71 2.09 1.13
C ILE A 190 -14.41 1.94 0.33
N GLU A 191 -13.27 1.87 1.01
CA GLU A 191 -11.94 1.70 0.43
C GLU A 191 -11.83 0.39 -0.38
N GLU A 192 -12.66 -0.60 -0.05
CA GLU A 192 -12.77 -1.84 -0.80
C GLU A 192 -13.32 -1.64 -2.22
N PHE A 193 -14.09 -0.57 -2.50
CA PHE A 193 -14.68 -0.37 -3.83
C PHE A 193 -13.68 0.12 -4.87
N ILE A 194 -12.68 0.89 -4.44
CA ILE A 194 -11.68 1.49 -5.33
C ILE A 194 -10.44 0.61 -5.54
N SER A 195 -10.33 -0.48 -4.77
CA SER A 195 -9.19 -1.37 -4.83
C SER A 195 -9.41 -2.53 -5.81
N ASP A 196 -8.38 -2.82 -6.61
CA ASP A 196 -8.28 -4.04 -7.40
C ASP A 196 -7.80 -5.21 -6.54
N GLY A 197 -6.89 -4.93 -5.61
CA GLY A 197 -6.34 -5.90 -4.66
C GLY A 197 -6.57 -5.51 -3.21
N ILE A 198 -6.70 -6.50 -2.32
CA ILE A 198 -6.61 -6.29 -0.86
C ILE A 198 -5.60 -7.26 -0.28
N PHE A 199 -4.60 -6.71 0.39
CA PHE A 199 -3.66 -7.40 1.26
C PHE A 199 -4.06 -7.17 2.71
N PHE A 200 -4.33 -8.24 3.44
CA PHE A 200 -4.73 -8.19 4.84
C PHE A 200 -3.61 -8.72 5.73
N LEU A 201 -3.11 -7.85 6.60
CA LEU A 201 -2.10 -8.12 7.63
C LEU A 201 -2.83 -8.21 8.97
N GLY A 202 -3.02 -9.43 9.46
CA GLY A 202 -3.75 -9.72 10.70
C GLY A 202 -2.92 -10.55 11.67
N ASP A 203 -3.52 -10.88 12.81
CA ASP A 203 -2.87 -11.72 13.83
C ASP A 203 -3.74 -12.95 14.12
N ILE A 204 -3.08 -14.09 14.38
CA ILE A 204 -3.73 -15.28 14.93
C ILE A 204 -3.08 -15.62 16.27
N GLU A 205 -3.90 -15.92 17.27
CA GLU A 205 -3.42 -16.41 18.56
C GLU A 205 -3.30 -17.94 18.49
N ARG A 206 -2.12 -18.47 18.81
CA ARG A 206 -1.87 -19.91 18.85
C ARG A 206 -1.03 -20.25 20.05
N LYS A 207 -1.62 -20.98 21.01
CA LYS A 207 -0.94 -21.43 22.25
C LYS A 207 -0.27 -20.29 23.04
N GLY A 208 -0.90 -19.12 23.07
CA GLY A 208 -0.38 -17.93 23.75
C GLY A 208 0.56 -17.07 22.90
N ASP A 209 0.99 -17.55 21.73
CA ASP A 209 1.77 -16.75 20.79
C ASP A 209 0.85 -15.99 19.84
N LEU A 210 1.17 -14.71 19.62
CA LEU A 210 0.53 -13.89 18.60
C LEU A 210 1.35 -13.96 17.30
N ILE A 211 0.82 -14.67 16.31
CA ILE A 211 1.48 -14.89 15.03
C ILE A 211 0.91 -13.89 14.03
N ARG A 212 1.76 -13.04 13.45
CA ARG A 212 1.37 -12.18 12.34
C ARG A 212 1.07 -13.02 11.11
N THR A 213 0.07 -12.62 10.36
CA THR A 213 -0.42 -13.30 9.17
C THR A 213 -0.62 -12.34 8.03
N PHE A 214 -0.43 -12.84 6.82
CA PHE A 214 -0.69 -12.15 5.57
C PHE A 214 -1.70 -12.95 4.74
N GLN A 215 -2.62 -12.25 4.09
CA GLN A 215 -3.59 -12.87 3.18
C GLN A 215 -3.90 -11.93 2.01
N ILE A 216 -3.97 -12.50 0.80
CA ILE A 216 -4.58 -11.81 -0.34
C ILE A 216 -6.07 -12.12 -0.32
N VAL A 217 -6.88 -11.10 -0.02
CA VAL A 217 -8.35 -11.22 0.08
C VAL A 217 -8.97 -11.18 -1.31
N LYS A 218 -8.45 -10.28 -2.15
CA LYS A 218 -8.79 -10.20 -3.58
C LYS A 218 -7.60 -9.72 -4.38
N MET A 219 -7.60 -10.07 -5.66
CA MET A 219 -6.80 -9.44 -6.70
C MET A 219 -7.58 -9.55 -8.01
N ARG A 220 -8.10 -8.43 -8.51
CA ARG A 220 -8.87 -8.40 -9.75
C ARG A 220 -7.94 -8.64 -10.93
N GLY A 221 -8.41 -9.46 -11.86
CA GLY A 221 -7.70 -9.68 -13.11
C GLY A 221 -6.43 -10.52 -13.01
N ALA A 222 -6.16 -11.16 -11.86
CA ALA A 222 -5.12 -12.17 -11.67
C ALA A 222 -5.62 -13.30 -10.76
N ALA A 223 -5.18 -14.53 -11.03
CA ALA A 223 -5.34 -15.62 -10.06
C ALA A 223 -4.42 -15.35 -8.86
N HIS A 224 -4.90 -15.62 -7.65
CA HIS A 224 -4.11 -15.46 -6.43
C HIS A 224 -4.43 -16.57 -5.43
N SER A 225 -3.47 -16.88 -4.56
CA SER A 225 -3.69 -17.75 -3.43
C SER A 225 -4.51 -17.04 -2.36
N ARG A 226 -5.58 -17.68 -1.91
CA ARG A 226 -6.40 -17.23 -0.76
C ARG A 226 -5.91 -17.75 0.58
N THR A 227 -4.82 -18.52 0.60
CA THR A 227 -4.27 -19.08 1.85
C THR A 227 -3.71 -17.96 2.73
N LYS A 228 -3.88 -18.11 4.04
CA LYS A 228 -3.13 -17.29 5.00
C LYS A 228 -1.70 -17.81 5.07
N SER A 229 -0.75 -16.88 5.10
CA SER A 229 0.66 -17.15 5.35
C SER A 229 1.04 -16.55 6.70
N ALA A 230 1.93 -17.22 7.43
CA ALA A 230 2.62 -16.62 8.57
C ALA A 230 3.55 -15.55 8.03
N MET A 231 3.62 -14.40 8.70
CA MET A 231 4.46 -13.28 8.31
C MET A 231 5.48 -13.00 9.41
N SER A 232 6.75 -12.97 9.05
CA SER A 232 7.83 -12.47 9.92
C SER A 232 8.37 -11.15 9.38
N ILE A 233 8.86 -10.33 10.30
CA ILE A 233 9.57 -9.08 9.97
C ILE A 233 10.93 -9.17 10.65
N SER A 234 12.00 -9.23 9.86
CA SER A 234 13.38 -9.33 10.37
C SER A 234 14.25 -8.25 9.71
N SER A 235 15.29 -7.78 10.41
CA SER A 235 16.25 -6.82 9.83
C SER A 235 16.91 -7.38 8.57
N LYS A 236 17.19 -8.68 8.55
CA LYS A 236 17.85 -9.35 7.43
C LYS A 236 16.99 -9.38 6.16
N ASN A 237 15.74 -9.81 6.26
CA ASN A 237 14.93 -10.10 5.07
C ASN A 237 13.73 -9.17 4.89
N GLY A 238 13.50 -8.23 5.81
CA GLY A 238 12.28 -7.44 5.83
C GLY A 238 11.08 -8.33 6.11
N ILE A 239 10.04 -8.24 5.28
CA ILE A 239 8.89 -9.13 5.28
C ILE A 239 9.26 -10.44 4.60
N GLU A 240 8.98 -11.53 5.31
CA GLU A 240 9.00 -12.89 4.80
C GLU A 240 7.65 -13.54 5.05
N LEU A 241 7.17 -14.32 4.08
CA LEU A 241 5.92 -15.06 4.19
C LEU A 241 6.21 -16.54 4.16
N ALA A 242 5.58 -17.31 5.05
CA ALA A 242 5.65 -18.76 5.05
C ALA A 242 4.23 -19.34 5.02
N PRO A 243 3.94 -20.37 4.19
CA PRO A 243 2.63 -21.01 4.18
C PRO A 243 2.24 -21.52 5.58
N LEU A 244 1.06 -21.16 6.07
CA LEU A 244 0.50 -21.82 7.25
C LEU A 244 -0.03 -23.20 6.82
N LEU A 245 0.51 -24.26 7.40
CA LEU A 245 0.01 -25.61 7.20
C LEU A 245 -1.50 -25.65 7.52
N ARG A 246 -2.32 -26.06 6.55
CA ARG A 246 -3.72 -26.37 6.81
C ARG A 246 -3.73 -27.51 7.83
N SER A 247 -4.40 -27.33 8.97
CA SER A 247 -4.75 -28.47 9.80
C SER A 247 -5.57 -29.41 8.91
N ARG A 248 -5.15 -30.67 8.79
CA ARG A 248 -6.06 -31.70 8.30
C ARG A 248 -7.18 -31.79 9.32
N GLU A 249 -8.41 -31.55 8.89
CA GLU A 249 -9.61 -31.91 9.65
C GLU A 249 -9.64 -33.41 9.89
#